data_AF-A0A2G1Y4H5-F1
#
_entry.id   AF-A0A2G1Y4H5-F1
#
_cell.length_a   1.000
_cell.length_b   1.000
_cell.length_c   1.000
_cell.angle_alpha   90.00
_cell.angle_beta   90.00
_cell.angle_gamma   90.00
#
_symmetry.space_group_name_H-M   'P 1'
#
loop_
_entity.id
_entity.type
_entity.pdbx_description
1 polymer ?
#
loop_
_entity_poly.entity_id
_entity_poly.type
_entity_poly.pdbx_seq_one_letter_code
_entity_poly.pdbx_strand_id
1 'polypeptide(L)' 'MVMERPDINRGDWIILKLSEETEGVEALVYKVREDGSLFVGYHQGSFKTMKASAIWAETYWQVV' A
#
# COMPACT_ATOMS: atom_id res chain seq x y z
N MET A 1 2.72 14.44 15.09
CA MET A 1 2.58 13.12 15.77
C MET A 1 2.99 12.11 14.74
N VAL A 2 4.11 11.39 14.94
CA VAL A 2 4.51 10.33 14.01
C VAL A 2 3.54 9.17 14.25
N MET A 3 2.71 8.83 13.27
CA MET A 3 1.87 7.65 13.39
C MET A 3 2.77 6.42 13.22
N GLU A 4 2.71 5.51 14.20
CA GLU A 4 3.38 4.23 14.06
C GLU A 4 2.80 3.50 12.84
N ARG A 5 3.70 2.88 12.05
CA ARG A 5 3.29 2.10 10.89
C ARG A 5 2.31 1.02 11.33
N PRO A 6 1.16 0.84 10.65
CA PRO A 6 0.21 -0.20 10.98
C PRO A 6 0.87 -1.59 10.96
N ASP A 7 0.41 -2.49 11.83
CA ASP A 7 0.76 -3.90 11.74
C ASP A 7 0.03 -4.52 10.54
N ILE A 8 0.79 -5.03 9.57
CA ILE A 8 0.28 -5.51 8.28
C ILE A 8 0.81 -6.90 8.01
N ASN A 9 -0.08 -7.79 7.59
CA ASN A 9 0.20 -9.17 7.24
C ASN A 9 -0.06 -9.45 5.75
N ARG A 10 0.49 -10.57 5.26
CA ARG A 10 0.13 -11.08 3.94
C ARG A 10 -1.35 -11.44 3.90
N GLY A 11 -2.06 -10.97 2.87
CA GLY A 11 -3.48 -11.18 2.68
C GLY A 11 -4.34 -10.00 3.14
N ASP A 12 -3.75 -9.03 3.84
CA ASP A 12 -4.47 -7.83 4.26
C ASP A 12 -4.76 -6.91 3.07
N TRP A 13 -5.84 -6.15 3.19
CA TRP A 13 -6.20 -5.07 2.28
C TRP A 13 -5.77 -3.74 2.87
N ILE A 14 -5.12 -2.91 2.06
CA ILE A 14 -4.66 -1.57 2.43
C ILE A 14 -5.14 -0.53 1.41
N ILE A 15 -5.02 0.74 1.77
CA ILE A 15 -5.27 1.87 0.87
C ILE A 15 -3.93 2.46 0.44
N LEU A 16 -3.68 2.47 -0.87
CA LEU A 16 -2.56 3.16 -1.50
C LEU A 16 -2.97 4.58 -1.86
N LYS A 17 -2.12 5.57 -1.58
CA LYS A 17 -2.33 6.97 -1.96
C LYS A 17 -1.11 7.53 -2.69
N LEU A 18 -1.33 8.52 -3.57
CA LEU A 18 -0.27 9.29 -4.21
C LEU A 18 0.17 10.47 -3.33
N SER A 19 -0.78 11.05 -2.59
CA SER A 19 -0.57 12.05 -1.55
C SER A 19 -1.69 11.98 -0.51
N GLU A 20 -1.53 12.66 0.63
CA GLU A 20 -2.50 12.64 1.73
C GLU A 20 -3.93 13.06 1.30
N GLU A 21 -4.01 14.02 0.38
CA GLU A 21 -5.25 14.61 -0.16
C GLU A 21 -5.91 13.76 -1.27
N THR A 22 -5.22 12.76 -1.81
CA THR A 22 -5.78 11.92 -2.88
C THR A 22 -6.71 10.84 -2.34
N GLU A 23 -7.78 10.58 -3.09
CA GLU A 23 -8.58 9.37 -2.91
C GLU A 23 -7.69 8.15 -3.19
N GLY A 24 -7.70 7.20 -2.26
CA GLY A 24 -6.82 6.05 -2.32
C GLY A 24 -7.40 4.90 -3.14
N VAL A 25 -6.54 3.95 -3.46
CA VAL A 25 -6.91 2.73 -4.19
C VAL A 25 -6.68 1.52 -3.28
N GLU A 26 -7.66 0.61 -3.24
CA GLU A 26 -7.52 -0.64 -2.50
C GLU A 26 -6.44 -1.54 -3.13
N ALA A 27 -5.62 -2.13 -2.27
CA ALA A 27 -4.55 -3.03 -2.66
C ALA A 27 -4.47 -4.23 -1.73
N LEU A 28 -4.24 -5.41 -2.31
CA LEU A 28 -3.99 -6.65 -1.60
C LEU A 28 -2.50 -6.82 -1.34
N VAL A 29 -2.13 -7.11 -0.08
CA VAL A 29 -0.75 -7.38 0.31
C VAL A 29 -0.37 -8.82 -0.04
N TYR A 30 0.55 -8.99 -0.99
CA TYR A 30 1.08 -10.29 -1.36
C TYR A 30 2.28 -10.72 -0.51
N LYS A 31 3.08 -9.75 -0.05
CA LYS A 31 4.27 -10.00 0.79
C LYS A 31 4.62 -8.78 1.62
N VAL A 32 4.98 -9.02 2.87
CA VAL A 32 5.67 -8.06 3.75
C VAL A 32 7.16 -8.40 3.70
N ARG A 33 8.02 -7.42 3.40
CA ARG A 33 9.48 -7.61 3.34
C ARG A 33 10.11 -7.32 4.72
N GLU A 34 11.38 -7.70 4.89
CA GLU A 34 12.11 -7.52 6.15
C GLU A 34 12.34 -6.05 6.49
N ASP A 35 12.54 -5.19 5.48
CA ASP A 35 12.55 -3.73 5.63
C ASP A 35 11.16 -3.14 5.92
N GLY A 36 10.14 -3.99 5.89
CA GLY A 36 8.73 -3.67 6.05
C GLY A 36 8.11 -2.84 4.93
N SER A 37 8.76 -2.79 3.76
CA SER A 37 8.09 -2.48 2.51
C SER A 37 7.13 -3.63 2.13
N LEU A 38 6.11 -3.29 1.35
CA LEU A 38 5.09 -4.24 0.92
C LEU A 38 5.23 -4.51 -0.57
N PHE A 39 4.91 -5.74 -0.97
CA PHE A 39 4.60 -6.05 -2.36
C PHE A 39 3.09 -6.25 -2.46
N VAL A 40 2.44 -5.44 -3.30
CA VAL A 40 0.99 -5.32 -3.35
C VAL A 40 0.45 -5.46 -4.77
N GLY A 41 -0.81 -5.86 -4.87
CA GLY A 41 -1.58 -5.83 -6.11
C GLY A 41 -2.78 -4.90 -5.97
N TYR A 42 -2.98 -4.01 -6.93
CA TYR A 42 -4.12 -3.08 -6.93
C TYR A 42 -4.71 -2.95 -8.34
N HIS A 43 -5.96 -2.51 -8.43
CA HIS A 43 -6.62 -2.27 -9.71
C HIS A 43 -6.43 -0.81 -10.13
N GLN A 44 -5.93 -0.59 -11.34
CA GLN A 44 -5.90 0.74 -11.94
C GLN A 44 -6.88 0.76 -13.11
N GLY A 45 -7.94 1.57 -12.99
CA GLY A 45 -9.06 1.55 -13.92
C GLY A 45 -9.86 0.23 -13.86
N SER A 46 -10.58 -0.09 -14.93
CA SER A 46 -11.61 -1.14 -14.89
C SER A 46 -11.13 -2.58 -15.00
N PHE A 47 -9.90 -2.87 -15.47
CA PHE A 47 -9.53 -4.27 -15.82
C PHE A 47 -8.09 -4.70 -15.54
N LYS A 48 -7.18 -3.78 -15.19
CA LYS A 48 -5.75 -4.12 -15.07
C LYS A 48 -5.33 -4.18 -13.60
N THR A 49 -4.94 -5.38 -13.16
CA THR A 49 -4.22 -5.55 -11.90
C THR A 49 -2.77 -5.13 -12.11
N MET A 50 -2.36 -4.10 -11.39
CA MET A 50 -1.00 -3.65 -11.26
C MET A 50 -0.37 -4.33 -10.04
N LYS A 51 0.93 -4.60 -10.11
CA LYS A 51 1.72 -5.06 -8.96
C LYS A 51 2.84 -4.06 -8.72
N ALA A 52 3.07 -3.67 -7.48
CA ALA A 52 4.08 -2.67 -7.15
C ALA A 52 4.66 -2.90 -5.75
N SER A 53 5.75 -2.20 -5.47
CA SER A 53 6.23 -2.04 -4.10
C SER A 53 5.51 -0.86 -3.45
N ALA A 54 5.26 -0.94 -2.14
CA ALA A 54 4.72 0.17 -1.38
C ALA A 54 5.50 0.38 -0.08
N ILE A 55 5.62 1.64 0.33
CA ILE A 55 6.29 2.07 1.56
C ILE A 55 5.34 2.89 2.44
N TRP A 56 5.59 2.91 3.75
CA TRP A 56 4.84 3.74 4.68
C TRP A 56 5.39 5.17 4.65
N ALA A 57 4.62 6.10 4.11
CA ALA A 57 4.94 7.52 4.04
C ALA A 57 4.41 8.27 5.28
N GLU A 58 4.71 7.75 6.46
CA GLU A 58 4.30 8.25 7.80
C GLU A 58 2.80 8.21 8.11
N THR A 59 1.92 8.46 7.13
CA THR A 59 0.46 8.52 7.31
C THR A 59 -0.31 7.66 6.32
N TYR A 60 0.30 7.24 5.22
CA TYR A 60 -0.33 6.38 4.21
C TYR A 60 0.68 5.46 3.52
N TRP A 61 0.17 4.42 2.85
CA TRP A 61 0.98 3.59 1.98
C TRP A 61 1.11 4.21 0.59
N GLN A 62 2.33 4.36 0.10
CA GLN A 62 2.63 4.96 -1.20
C GLN A 62 3.37 3.97 -2.09
N VAL A 63 2.98 3.91 -3.37
CA VAL A 63 3.68 3.11 -4.38
C VAL A 63 5.04 3.72 -4.73
N VAL A 64 6.07 2.87 -4.86
CA VAL A 64 7.43 3.20 -5.32
C VAL A 64 7.91 2.28 -6.42
#